data_AF-A0A094GK61-F1
#
_entry.id   AF-A0A094GK61-F1
#
_cell.length_a   1.000
_cell.length_b   1.000
_cell.length_c   1.000
_cell.angle_alpha   90.00
_cell.angle_beta   90.00
_cell.angle_gamma   90.00
#
_symmetry.space_group_name_H-M   'P 1'
#
loop_
_entity.id
_entity.type
_entity.pdbx_description
1 polymer ?
#
loop_
_entity_poly.entity_id
_entity_poly.type
_entity_poly.pdbx_seq_one_letter_code
_entity_poly.pdbx_strand_id
1 'polypeptide(L)'
;MRFLPIILLAGLVSTSIAAPHPNKNGGVGKNAAAKNGAAVGGHKGGKGGAAAAAAAAVAAAAAVAAAVAAAETGAVAAAANGTAAANGTAVAAAGEEVENPNKLDLAGVFDTAVALQGGDIQQDVLFTKSAVGSLEVEFKNTEGRTLTVTENKTPAAPPAGFQALEPSSFKINLAEGADALTLQKVDYVIDPASPDIVGLDIANGQIGKLCTETNTFIIDKALGELEFEADENELTLTVTNMNGEWGIFVPVAAAAADAAAVADAAAAAAGGEAAAADGEAAAAGGEAEAEKEGETDVAGTFNTAVATPAGNQKTDILFTGNEAGNLEVEVNATTANAVTVVNSKPSGNPPAGFLFVDPQSFKISTKSATAATDVVKVDYIFSAAILAAVDPTQGRVGKLDVATNEFVVDGVGEFEFEAEENEWSLTVPDLNGEWAILIPQAAVL
;
A
#
# COMPACT_ATOMS: atom_id res chain seq x y z
N MET A 1 -35.43 17.30 -50.46
CA MET A 1 -35.75 16.08 -51.24
C MET A 1 -34.48 15.57 -51.92
N ARG A 2 -33.87 14.52 -51.39
CA ARG A 2 -33.04 13.53 -52.12
C ARG A 2 -32.74 12.37 -51.15
N PHE A 3 -32.95 11.16 -51.64
CA PHE A 3 -33.06 9.89 -50.93
C PHE A 3 -31.70 9.21 -50.66
N LEU A 4 -31.71 8.32 -49.66
CA LEU A 4 -30.69 7.34 -49.24
C LEU A 4 -30.27 6.32 -50.34
N PRO A 5 -29.21 5.49 -50.09
CA PRO A 5 -29.37 4.18 -49.43
C PRO A 5 -28.28 3.91 -48.35
N ILE A 6 -28.61 3.60 -47.08
CA ILE A 6 -28.79 2.27 -46.45
C ILE A 6 -27.96 1.14 -47.08
N ILE A 7 -26.92 0.70 -46.35
CA ILE A 7 -26.30 -0.62 -46.50
C ILE A 7 -26.60 -1.42 -45.23
N LEU A 8 -27.36 -2.51 -45.42
CA LEU A 8 -27.60 -3.61 -44.50
C LEU A 8 -26.39 -4.56 -44.56
N LEU A 9 -25.84 -5.00 -43.42
CA LEU A 9 -25.02 -6.21 -43.37
C LEU A 9 -25.54 -7.14 -42.26
N ALA A 10 -25.90 -8.34 -42.69
CA ALA A 10 -26.56 -9.39 -41.91
C ALA A 10 -25.59 -10.09 -40.95
N GLY A 11 -26.15 -10.54 -39.82
CA GLY A 11 -25.45 -11.29 -38.78
C GLY A 11 -25.03 -12.71 -39.16
N LEU A 12 -24.08 -13.22 -38.39
CA LEU A 12 -23.77 -14.63 -38.29
C LEU A 12 -23.76 -15.00 -36.80
N VAL A 13 -24.75 -15.79 -36.40
CA VAL A 13 -24.84 -16.41 -35.07
C VAL A 13 -24.19 -17.78 -35.20
N SER A 14 -23.15 -18.07 -34.41
CA SER A 14 -22.55 -19.40 -34.33
C SER A 14 -22.70 -19.94 -32.92
N THR A 15 -23.67 -20.82 -32.72
CA THR A 15 -23.83 -21.65 -31.52
C THR A 15 -23.42 -23.08 -31.87
N SER A 16 -22.43 -23.62 -31.16
CA SER A 16 -22.01 -25.02 -31.25
C SER A 16 -22.09 -25.65 -29.86
N ILE A 17 -23.18 -26.39 -29.63
CA ILE A 17 -23.36 -27.28 -28.48
C ILE A 17 -22.72 -28.63 -28.85
N ALA A 18 -21.76 -29.11 -28.05
CA ALA A 18 -21.24 -30.47 -28.16
C ALA A 18 -21.72 -31.28 -26.95
N ALA A 19 -22.46 -32.35 -27.23
CA ALA A 19 -22.92 -33.36 -26.28
C ALA A 19 -22.10 -34.67 -26.47
N PRO A 20 -22.15 -35.62 -25.51
CA PRO A 20 -21.09 -36.59 -25.29
C PRO A 20 -21.24 -37.88 -26.12
N HIS A 21 -20.11 -38.50 -26.44
CA HIS A 21 -20.04 -39.84 -27.02
C HIS A 21 -20.00 -40.92 -25.94
N PRO A 22 -20.82 -41.98 -26.06
CA PRO A 22 -20.54 -43.28 -25.44
C PRO A 22 -20.18 -44.31 -26.52
N ASN A 23 -19.11 -45.10 -26.34
CA ASN A 23 -19.24 -46.55 -26.52
C ASN A 23 -18.08 -47.39 -25.94
N LYS A 24 -18.48 -48.60 -25.55
CA LYS A 24 -17.77 -49.69 -24.90
C LYS A 24 -17.00 -50.62 -25.86
N ASN A 25 -16.18 -51.48 -25.23
CA ASN A 25 -15.61 -52.78 -25.65
C ASN A 25 -14.33 -52.67 -26.49
N GLY A 26 -13.26 -53.46 -26.32
CA GLY A 26 -12.85 -54.59 -25.48
C GLY A 26 -11.44 -54.95 -26.02
N GLY A 27 -10.44 -55.40 -25.27
CA GLY A 27 -10.37 -56.67 -24.57
C GLY A 27 -8.92 -57.16 -24.42
N VAL A 28 -8.75 -58.04 -23.42
CA VAL A 28 -7.86 -59.22 -23.30
C VAL A 28 -6.33 -59.09 -23.36
N GLY A 29 -5.69 -59.47 -22.24
CA GLY A 29 -4.33 -60.02 -22.15
C GLY A 29 -3.85 -60.12 -20.70
N LYS A 30 -4.28 -61.12 -19.90
CA LYS A 30 -3.56 -62.36 -19.53
C LYS A 30 -2.06 -62.23 -19.22
N ASN A 31 -1.72 -62.30 -17.92
CA ASN A 31 -0.79 -63.27 -17.27
C ASN A 31 -0.58 -62.80 -15.81
N ALA A 32 -1.11 -63.50 -14.79
CA ALA A 32 -0.48 -64.64 -14.08
C ALA A 32 0.81 -64.23 -13.32
N ALA A 33 1.11 -64.63 -12.08
CA ALA A 33 0.45 -65.31 -10.97
C ALA A 33 1.49 -65.36 -9.83
N ALA A 34 1.10 -65.17 -8.56
CA ALA A 34 1.69 -65.77 -7.33
C ALA A 34 1.03 -65.11 -6.11
N LYS A 35 -0.02 -65.69 -5.49
CA LYS A 35 -0.03 -66.73 -4.43
C LYS A 35 0.92 -66.50 -3.26
N ASN A 36 0.34 -66.04 -2.14
CA ASN A 36 0.31 -66.65 -0.80
C ASN A 36 -0.61 -65.75 0.06
N GLY A 37 -1.54 -66.19 0.89
CA GLY A 37 -1.73 -67.47 1.56
C GLY A 37 -2.07 -67.18 3.03
N ALA A 38 -3.37 -67.03 3.30
CA ALA A 38 -4.09 -67.27 4.57
C ALA A 38 -3.55 -66.69 5.91
N ALA A 39 -4.42 -65.93 6.60
CA ALA A 39 -4.88 -66.27 7.95
C ALA A 39 -6.13 -65.47 8.34
N VAL A 40 -7.15 -66.19 8.79
CA VAL A 40 -8.42 -65.71 9.33
C VAL A 40 -8.23 -65.41 10.82
N GLY A 41 -8.72 -64.26 11.27
CA GLY A 41 -8.86 -63.94 12.69
C GLY A 41 -9.71 -62.68 12.86
N GLY A 42 -11.01 -62.85 13.13
CA GLY A 42 -11.94 -61.74 13.33
C GLY A 42 -11.70 -61.00 14.64
N HIS A 43 -12.08 -59.72 14.68
CA HIS A 43 -12.50 -59.01 15.90
C HIS A 43 -13.54 -57.93 15.56
N LYS A 44 -14.54 -57.86 16.43
CA LYS A 44 -15.71 -56.97 16.41
C LYS A 44 -15.34 -55.51 16.70
N GLY A 45 -16.14 -54.61 16.12
CA GLY A 45 -16.75 -53.50 16.88
C GLY A 45 -16.03 -52.16 16.87
N GLY A 46 -16.71 -51.13 16.34
CA GLY A 46 -16.24 -49.74 16.42
C GLY A 46 -17.13 -48.73 15.69
N LYS A 47 -18.47 -48.82 15.81
CA LYS A 47 -19.38 -47.73 15.43
C LYS A 47 -19.65 -46.88 16.66
N GLY A 48 -18.90 -45.78 16.85
CA GLY A 48 -19.07 -44.88 18.00
C GLY A 48 -18.65 -43.43 17.81
N GLY A 49 -18.02 -43.04 16.69
CA GLY A 49 -17.45 -41.69 16.54
C GLY A 49 -18.42 -40.58 16.10
N ALA A 50 -19.48 -40.90 15.36
CA ALA A 50 -20.31 -39.88 14.73
C ALA A 50 -21.40 -39.26 15.65
N ALA A 51 -21.82 -39.99 16.70
CA ALA A 51 -22.89 -39.51 17.59
C ALA A 51 -22.39 -38.50 18.64
N ALA A 52 -21.11 -38.57 19.03
CA ALA A 52 -20.53 -37.65 20.01
C ALA A 52 -20.32 -36.24 19.42
N ALA A 53 -19.96 -36.14 18.14
CA ALA A 53 -19.79 -34.86 17.45
C ALA A 53 -21.13 -34.11 17.25
N ALA A 54 -22.21 -34.84 16.97
CA ALA A 54 -23.55 -34.25 16.83
C ALA A 54 -24.12 -33.75 18.17
N ALA A 55 -23.84 -34.43 19.28
CA ALA A 55 -24.27 -34.00 20.61
C ALA A 55 -23.55 -32.73 21.10
N ALA A 56 -22.27 -32.56 20.76
CA ALA A 56 -21.50 -31.37 21.09
C ALA A 56 -22.00 -30.12 20.34
N ALA A 57 -22.38 -30.26 19.08
CA ALA A 57 -22.91 -29.14 18.27
C ALA A 57 -24.27 -28.63 18.77
N VAL A 58 -25.14 -29.52 19.25
CA VAL A 58 -26.46 -29.13 19.79
C VAL A 58 -26.32 -28.45 21.15
N ALA A 59 -25.34 -28.86 21.98
CA ALA A 59 -25.06 -28.21 23.25
C ALA A 59 -24.49 -26.78 23.08
N ALA A 60 -23.64 -26.57 22.07
CA ALA A 60 -23.09 -25.25 21.75
C ALA A 60 -24.18 -24.27 21.26
N ALA A 61 -25.08 -24.73 20.38
CA ALA A 61 -26.20 -23.91 19.90
C ALA A 61 -27.18 -23.51 21.02
N ALA A 62 -27.42 -24.40 22.00
CA ALA A 62 -28.25 -24.10 23.16
C ALA A 62 -27.61 -23.06 24.11
N ALA A 63 -26.28 -23.07 24.26
CA ALA A 63 -25.57 -22.09 25.07
C ALA A 63 -25.61 -20.68 24.46
N VAL A 64 -25.51 -20.56 23.13
CA VAL A 64 -25.64 -19.28 22.42
C VAL A 64 -27.05 -18.71 22.53
N ALA A 65 -28.08 -19.55 22.37
CA ALA A 65 -29.48 -19.11 22.52
C ALA A 65 -29.80 -18.64 23.95
N ALA A 66 -29.19 -19.24 24.97
CA ALA A 66 -29.36 -18.82 26.36
C ALA A 66 -28.65 -17.48 26.67
N ALA A 67 -27.51 -17.20 26.03
CA ALA A 67 -26.80 -15.93 26.18
C ALA A 67 -27.57 -14.76 25.54
N VAL A 68 -28.20 -14.97 24.38
CA VAL A 68 -29.02 -13.94 23.71
C VAL A 68 -30.28 -13.62 24.54
N ALA A 69 -30.92 -14.63 25.14
CA ALA A 69 -32.08 -14.42 26.01
C ALA A 69 -31.75 -13.68 27.33
N ALA A 70 -30.51 -13.80 27.81
CA ALA A 70 -30.04 -13.07 28.99
C ALA A 70 -29.73 -11.60 28.69
N ALA A 71 -29.34 -11.27 27.46
CA ALA A 71 -29.07 -9.89 27.04
C ALA A 71 -30.35 -9.05 26.88
N GLU A 72 -31.45 -9.65 26.41
CA GLU A 72 -32.72 -8.94 26.21
C GLU A 72 -33.47 -8.61 27.51
N THR A 73 -33.15 -9.26 28.63
CA THR A 73 -33.80 -9.01 29.93
C THR A 73 -33.06 -7.98 30.81
N GLY A 74 -31.86 -7.55 30.42
CA GLY A 74 -31.07 -6.53 31.13
C GLY A 74 -31.36 -5.07 30.73
N ALA A 75 -32.04 -4.82 29.61
CA ALA A 75 -32.11 -3.49 29.00
C ALA A 75 -33.29 -2.59 29.46
N VAL A 76 -34.09 -2.98 30.47
CA VAL A 76 -35.29 -2.22 30.87
C VAL A 76 -35.19 -1.56 32.27
N ALA A 77 -34.01 -1.53 32.89
CA ALA A 77 -33.87 -0.96 34.24
C ALA A 77 -32.54 -0.23 34.49
N ALA A 78 -32.22 0.81 33.71
CA ALA A 78 -31.20 1.78 34.09
C ALA A 78 -31.40 3.14 33.39
N ALA A 79 -32.57 3.75 33.59
CA ALA A 79 -32.77 5.18 33.35
C ALA A 79 -33.22 5.81 34.68
N ALA A 80 -32.27 6.09 35.57
CA ALA A 80 -32.38 7.12 36.61
C ALA A 80 -31.11 7.17 37.49
N ASN A 81 -30.60 8.38 37.66
CA ASN A 81 -29.69 8.88 38.69
C ASN A 81 -28.19 8.55 38.58
N GLY A 82 -27.42 9.61 38.29
CA GLY A 82 -25.97 9.60 38.42
C GLY A 82 -25.51 9.62 39.87
N THR A 83 -24.24 9.25 40.08
CA THR A 83 -23.26 9.85 41.01
C THR A 83 -21.90 9.22 40.67
N ALA A 84 -20.87 10.07 40.66
CA ALA A 84 -19.48 9.75 40.37
C ALA A 84 -18.88 8.60 41.21
N ALA A 85 -17.93 7.88 40.63
CA ALA A 85 -16.88 7.19 41.38
C ALA A 85 -15.58 7.19 40.56
N ALA A 86 -14.65 8.02 41.01
CA ALA A 86 -13.27 8.07 40.56
C ALA A 86 -12.54 6.75 40.89
N ASN A 87 -11.71 6.27 39.98
CA ASN A 87 -10.50 5.55 40.36
C ASN A 87 -9.39 5.86 39.36
N GLY A 88 -8.68 6.96 39.64
CA GLY A 88 -7.51 7.37 38.88
C GLY A 88 -6.33 6.46 39.17
N THR A 89 -5.63 6.05 38.12
CA THR A 89 -4.19 5.80 38.17
C THR A 89 -3.58 6.72 37.13
N ALA A 90 -2.80 7.68 37.61
CA ALA A 90 -2.23 8.77 36.83
C ALA A 90 -1.15 8.28 35.86
N VAL A 91 -1.23 8.72 34.61
CA VAL A 91 -0.09 8.87 33.71
C VAL A 91 -0.06 10.32 33.24
N ALA A 92 1.14 10.86 33.09
CA ALA A 92 1.45 12.28 33.08
C ALA A 92 0.94 13.03 31.83
N ALA A 93 0.63 14.29 32.07
CA ALA A 93 -0.01 15.25 31.19
C ALA A 93 0.81 15.70 29.97
N ALA A 94 0.13 15.82 28.84
CA ALA A 94 0.36 16.84 27.82
C ALA A 94 -1.02 17.25 27.25
N GLY A 95 -1.35 18.56 27.34
CA GLY A 95 -2.50 19.21 26.72
C GLY A 95 -3.89 18.62 26.98
N GLU A 96 -4.61 19.09 28.02
CA GLU A 96 -6.05 18.81 28.14
C GLU A 96 -6.80 19.51 26.99
N GLU A 97 -7.00 18.81 25.88
CA GLU A 97 -8.17 19.05 25.06
C GLU A 97 -9.42 18.92 25.94
N VAL A 98 -10.37 19.83 25.77
CA VAL A 98 -11.67 19.72 26.42
C VAL A 98 -12.34 18.48 25.83
N GLU A 99 -12.34 17.37 26.59
CA GLU A 99 -13.05 16.14 26.23
C GLU A 99 -14.42 16.51 25.66
N ASN A 100 -14.65 16.13 24.40
CA ASN A 100 -15.93 16.32 23.77
C ASN A 100 -16.98 15.57 24.62
N PRO A 101 -17.96 16.25 25.25
CA PRO A 101 -18.92 15.60 26.13
C PRO A 101 -19.83 14.59 25.40
N ASN A 102 -19.69 14.49 24.07
CA ASN A 102 -20.36 13.54 23.21
C ASN A 102 -19.39 12.50 22.59
N LYS A 103 -18.26 12.24 23.26
CA LYS A 103 -17.31 11.15 22.98
C LYS A 103 -17.38 10.11 24.11
N LEU A 104 -17.23 8.84 23.78
CA LEU A 104 -17.22 7.72 24.73
C LEU A 104 -16.07 6.77 24.39
N ASP A 105 -15.09 6.70 25.28
CA ASP A 105 -13.98 5.76 25.13
C ASP A 105 -14.36 4.39 25.69
N LEU A 106 -14.15 3.35 24.88
CA LEU A 106 -14.50 1.97 25.20
C LEU A 106 -13.27 1.09 25.07
N ALA A 107 -13.10 0.17 26.03
CA ALA A 107 -12.07 -0.86 25.93
C ALA A 107 -12.59 -2.04 25.09
N GLY A 108 -11.91 -2.33 23.98
CA GLY A 108 -12.14 -3.49 23.12
C GLY A 108 -11.33 -4.72 23.55
N VAL A 109 -11.90 -5.91 23.30
CA VAL A 109 -11.19 -7.20 23.41
C VAL A 109 -11.44 -7.96 22.11
N PHE A 110 -10.38 -8.48 21.49
CA PHE A 110 -10.53 -9.26 20.26
C PHE A 110 -11.48 -10.45 20.46
N ASP A 111 -12.22 -10.79 19.40
CA ASP A 111 -13.25 -11.83 19.34
C ASP A 111 -14.43 -11.65 20.30
N THR A 112 -14.55 -10.49 20.95
CA THR A 112 -15.67 -10.12 21.82
C THR A 112 -16.50 -9.02 21.18
N ALA A 113 -17.82 -9.22 21.18
CA ALA A 113 -18.75 -8.21 20.66
C ALA A 113 -18.82 -7.00 21.61
N VAL A 114 -18.67 -5.80 21.07
CA VAL A 114 -18.83 -4.50 21.73
C VAL A 114 -20.10 -3.85 21.19
N ALA A 115 -21.01 -3.48 22.09
CA ALA A 115 -22.23 -2.76 21.73
C ALA A 115 -21.93 -1.27 21.58
N LEU A 116 -22.08 -0.75 20.36
CA LEU A 116 -21.94 0.67 20.03
C LEU A 116 -23.31 1.34 20.09
N GLN A 117 -23.38 2.45 20.81
CA GLN A 117 -24.60 3.24 20.99
C GLN A 117 -24.92 4.04 19.73
N GLY A 118 -26.22 4.24 19.47
CA GLY A 118 -26.67 5.20 18.47
C GLY A 118 -26.75 6.62 19.05
N GLY A 119 -27.45 7.52 18.35
CA GLY A 119 -27.68 8.88 18.78
C GLY A 119 -26.58 9.88 18.39
N ASP A 120 -25.75 9.52 17.41
CA ASP A 120 -24.64 10.34 16.92
C ASP A 120 -23.65 10.71 18.04
N ILE A 121 -23.38 9.76 18.93
CA ILE A 121 -22.32 9.80 19.94
C ILE A 121 -21.06 9.19 19.30
N GLN A 122 -19.95 9.92 19.34
CA GLN A 122 -18.66 9.37 18.90
C GLN A 122 -18.19 8.35 19.94
N GLN A 123 -17.77 7.18 19.48
CA GLN A 123 -17.29 6.09 20.31
C GLN A 123 -15.99 5.56 19.77
N ASP A 124 -14.97 5.53 20.62
CA ASP A 124 -13.61 5.18 20.24
C ASP A 124 -13.29 3.88 20.98
N VAL A 125 -13.14 2.79 20.24
CA VAL A 125 -12.94 1.45 20.80
C VAL A 125 -11.50 1.03 20.67
N LEU A 126 -10.72 1.24 21.72
CA LEU A 126 -9.32 0.87 21.77
C LEU A 126 -9.16 -0.61 22.14
N PHE A 127 -8.59 -1.41 21.24
CA PHE A 127 -8.32 -2.82 21.47
C PHE A 127 -7.00 -3.03 22.22
N THR A 128 -6.89 -4.18 22.88
CA THR A 128 -5.64 -4.59 23.53
C THR A 128 -4.49 -4.59 22.52
N LYS A 129 -3.34 -4.04 22.94
CA LYS A 129 -2.11 -4.02 22.15
C LYS A 129 -1.81 -5.39 21.52
N SER A 130 -1.51 -5.37 20.23
CA SER A 130 -0.96 -6.49 19.45
C SER A 130 0.57 -6.53 19.57
N ALA A 131 1.31 -6.77 18.49
CA ALA A 131 2.77 -6.82 18.51
C ALA A 131 3.37 -5.41 18.62
N VAL A 132 2.95 -4.51 17.74
CA VAL A 132 3.61 -3.21 17.53
C VAL A 132 2.81 -2.03 18.09
N GLY A 133 1.51 -2.19 18.25
CA GLY A 133 0.60 -1.10 18.62
C GLY A 133 -0.79 -1.61 18.94
N SER A 134 -1.75 -0.70 19.00
CA SER A 134 -3.15 -0.98 19.31
C SER A 134 -4.04 -0.52 18.16
N LEU A 135 -5.01 -1.36 17.79
CA LEU A 135 -6.07 -0.93 16.88
C LEU A 135 -7.10 -0.12 17.67
N GLU A 136 -7.51 1.01 17.11
CA GLU A 136 -8.70 1.75 17.53
C GLU A 136 -9.73 1.77 16.39
N VAL A 137 -11.01 1.74 16.76
CA VAL A 137 -12.12 1.89 15.84
C VAL A 137 -13.00 3.03 16.33
N GLU A 138 -13.01 4.14 15.60
CA GLU A 138 -13.95 5.24 15.83
C GLU A 138 -15.27 5.01 15.08
N PHE A 139 -16.37 5.21 15.79
CA PHE A 139 -17.72 5.05 15.26
C PHE A 139 -18.63 6.20 15.70
N LYS A 140 -19.44 6.69 14.76
CA LYS A 140 -20.58 7.56 15.05
C LYS A 140 -21.71 7.27 14.08
N ASN A 141 -22.91 7.12 14.61
CA ASN A 141 -24.10 7.00 13.79
C ASN A 141 -25.38 7.27 14.60
N THR A 142 -26.48 7.57 13.92
CA THR A 142 -27.80 7.71 14.56
C THR A 142 -28.30 6.39 15.16
N GLU A 143 -28.00 5.26 14.51
CA GLU A 143 -28.35 3.92 15.00
C GLU A 143 -27.11 3.21 15.56
N GLY A 144 -27.30 2.47 16.66
CA GLY A 144 -26.23 1.65 17.24
C GLY A 144 -25.80 0.49 16.33
N ARG A 145 -24.65 -0.10 16.64
CA ARG A 145 -24.07 -1.24 15.95
C ARG A 145 -23.46 -2.22 16.95
N THR A 146 -23.17 -3.44 16.48
CA THR A 146 -22.42 -4.44 17.22
C THR A 146 -21.09 -4.66 16.53
N LEU A 147 -20.00 -4.20 17.17
CA LEU A 147 -18.64 -4.33 16.67
C LEU A 147 -17.99 -5.60 17.20
N THR A 148 -17.44 -6.40 16.30
CA THR A 148 -16.49 -7.48 16.64
C THR A 148 -15.23 -7.26 15.84
N VAL A 149 -14.07 -7.34 16.49
CA VAL A 149 -12.78 -7.35 15.83
C VAL A 149 -12.06 -8.66 16.11
N THR A 150 -11.62 -9.35 15.07
CA THR A 150 -10.79 -10.56 15.18
C THR A 150 -9.38 -10.27 14.70
N GLU A 151 -8.38 -10.57 15.52
CA GLU A 151 -6.97 -10.48 15.13
C GLU A 151 -6.56 -11.72 14.31
N ASN A 152 -6.09 -11.52 13.09
CA ASN A 152 -5.49 -12.56 12.27
C ASN A 152 -3.96 -12.46 12.31
N LYS A 153 -3.34 -13.41 13.01
CA LYS A 153 -1.88 -13.52 13.21
C LYS A 153 -1.12 -14.11 12.02
N THR A 154 -1.84 -14.51 10.98
CA THR A 154 -1.28 -15.00 9.72
C THR A 154 -1.96 -14.29 8.55
N PRO A 155 -1.75 -12.98 8.40
CA PRO A 155 -2.34 -12.21 7.31
C PRO A 155 -1.82 -12.68 5.95
N ALA A 156 -2.49 -12.22 4.88
CA ALA A 156 -1.90 -12.26 3.56
C ALA A 156 -0.57 -11.48 3.53
N ALA A 157 0.28 -11.77 2.55
CA ALA A 157 1.55 -11.06 2.41
C ALA A 157 1.34 -9.55 2.20
N PRO A 158 2.26 -8.70 2.69
CA PRO A 158 2.23 -7.26 2.40
C PRO A 158 2.17 -6.96 0.90
N PRO A 159 1.55 -5.84 0.49
CA PRO A 159 1.61 -5.38 -0.90
C PRO A 159 3.06 -5.16 -1.36
N ALA A 160 3.31 -5.27 -2.66
CA ALA A 160 4.64 -5.01 -3.20
C ALA A 160 5.09 -3.57 -2.90
N GLY A 161 6.35 -3.39 -2.48
CA GLY A 161 6.89 -2.10 -2.05
C GLY A 161 6.61 -1.76 -0.58
N PHE A 162 5.91 -2.63 0.14
CA PHE A 162 5.58 -2.46 1.55
C PHE A 162 6.07 -3.65 2.38
N GLN A 163 6.34 -3.37 3.64
CA GLN A 163 6.51 -4.37 4.69
C GLN A 163 5.43 -4.17 5.74
N ALA A 164 5.07 -5.24 6.42
CA ALA A 164 4.16 -5.16 7.56
C ALA A 164 4.83 -4.34 8.66
N LEU A 165 4.16 -3.28 9.12
CA LEU A 165 4.50 -2.60 10.37
C LEU A 165 3.95 -3.43 11.53
N GLU A 166 2.70 -3.89 11.41
CA GLU A 166 2.07 -4.84 12.32
C GLU A 166 2.02 -6.22 11.64
N PRO A 167 2.67 -7.26 12.20
CA PRO A 167 2.60 -8.62 11.64
C PRO A 167 1.21 -9.26 11.69
N SER A 168 0.28 -8.74 12.50
CA SER A 168 -1.14 -9.09 12.49
C SER A 168 -1.96 -8.25 11.50
N SER A 169 -3.18 -8.72 11.20
CA SER A 169 -4.23 -7.90 10.57
C SER A 169 -5.52 -8.00 11.38
N PHE A 170 -6.44 -7.07 11.16
CA PHE A 170 -7.63 -6.93 11.99
C PHE A 170 -8.91 -7.03 11.16
N LYS A 171 -9.74 -8.02 11.48
CA LYS A 171 -11.04 -8.24 10.84
C LYS A 171 -12.10 -7.49 11.61
N ILE A 172 -12.50 -6.34 11.09
CA ILE A 172 -13.57 -5.51 11.64
C ILE A 172 -14.90 -5.96 11.05
N ASN A 173 -15.88 -6.22 11.93
CA ASN A 173 -17.23 -6.57 11.56
C ASN A 173 -18.27 -5.86 12.43
N LEU A 174 -18.98 -4.91 11.83
CA LEU A 174 -20.26 -4.39 12.30
C LEU A 174 -21.39 -5.30 11.82
N ALA A 175 -22.09 -5.96 12.75
CA ALA A 175 -23.09 -6.98 12.45
C ALA A 175 -24.27 -6.46 11.63
N GLU A 176 -24.64 -5.19 11.81
CA GLU A 176 -25.74 -4.52 11.12
C GLU A 176 -25.26 -3.78 9.85
N GLY A 177 -23.99 -3.94 9.48
CA GLY A 177 -23.37 -3.31 8.32
C GLY A 177 -22.70 -1.97 8.61
N ALA A 178 -21.84 -1.58 7.68
CA ALA A 178 -20.96 -0.40 7.77
C ALA A 178 -21.26 0.64 6.68
N ASP A 179 -22.42 0.57 6.04
CA ASP A 179 -22.79 1.51 4.99
C ASP A 179 -23.45 2.76 5.59
N ALA A 180 -23.09 3.93 5.04
CA ALA A 180 -23.70 5.22 5.34
C ALA A 180 -23.70 5.63 6.84
N LEU A 181 -22.67 5.24 7.59
CA LEU A 181 -22.46 5.70 8.96
C LEU A 181 -21.94 7.16 8.97
N THR A 182 -22.24 7.91 10.04
CA THR A 182 -21.82 9.31 10.19
C THR A 182 -20.29 9.47 10.30
N LEU A 183 -19.63 8.57 11.03
CA LEU A 183 -18.16 8.49 11.14
C LEU A 183 -17.74 7.03 11.21
N GLN A 184 -16.66 6.72 10.49
CA GLN A 184 -15.97 5.44 10.54
C GLN A 184 -14.49 5.70 10.36
N LYS A 185 -13.69 5.38 11.37
CA LYS A 185 -12.25 5.36 11.21
C LYS A 185 -11.64 4.03 11.64
N VAL A 186 -10.49 3.74 11.08
CA VAL A 186 -9.65 2.59 11.41
C VAL A 186 -8.30 3.16 11.76
N ASP A 187 -8.01 3.20 13.06
CA ASP A 187 -6.85 3.92 13.58
C ASP A 187 -5.90 2.94 14.23
N TYR A 188 -4.62 3.29 14.23
CA TYR A 188 -3.58 2.43 14.76
C TYR A 188 -2.54 3.24 15.53
N VAL A 189 -2.65 3.18 16.85
CA VAL A 189 -1.72 3.79 17.80
C VAL A 189 -0.47 2.93 17.88
N ILE A 190 0.65 3.44 17.37
CA ILE A 190 1.92 2.72 17.33
C ILE A 190 2.61 2.88 18.69
N ASP A 191 3.07 1.79 19.30
CA ASP A 191 3.89 1.89 20.52
C ASP A 191 5.33 2.28 20.15
N PRO A 192 5.78 3.51 20.46
CA PRO A 192 7.12 3.99 20.12
C PRO A 192 8.23 3.18 20.83
N ALA A 193 7.90 2.45 21.89
CA ALA A 193 8.84 1.58 22.60
C ALA A 193 8.97 0.18 21.98
N SER A 194 8.20 -0.13 20.93
CA SER A 194 8.32 -1.41 20.24
C SER A 194 9.70 -1.54 19.59
N PRO A 195 10.45 -2.64 19.83
CA PRO A 195 11.73 -2.85 19.16
C PRO A 195 11.58 -3.12 17.65
N ASP A 196 10.38 -3.56 17.22
CA ASP A 196 10.12 -3.98 15.85
C ASP A 196 9.91 -2.81 14.88
N ILE A 197 9.83 -1.57 15.38
CA ILE A 197 9.70 -0.35 14.57
C ILE A 197 10.98 0.48 14.50
N VAL A 198 12.06 0.03 15.15
CA VAL A 198 13.32 0.78 15.16
C VAL A 198 13.85 0.91 13.74
N GLY A 199 14.05 2.16 13.30
CA GLY A 199 14.54 2.49 11.97
C GLY A 199 13.48 2.47 10.87
N LEU A 200 12.21 2.25 11.21
CA LEU A 200 11.10 2.38 10.26
C LEU A 200 10.58 3.82 10.22
N ASP A 201 10.23 4.28 9.03
CA ASP A 201 9.58 5.57 8.82
C ASP A 201 8.07 5.43 9.01
N ILE A 202 7.66 5.49 10.27
CA ILE A 202 6.26 5.34 10.67
C ILE A 202 5.37 6.51 10.23
N ALA A 203 5.94 7.69 9.98
CA ALA A 203 5.19 8.84 9.48
C ALA A 203 4.64 8.62 8.07
N ASN A 204 5.28 7.74 7.31
CA ASN A 204 4.81 7.28 5.99
C ASN A 204 4.03 5.95 6.05
N GLY A 205 3.62 5.53 7.25
CA GLY A 205 2.79 4.34 7.43
C GLY A 205 1.51 4.40 6.60
N GLN A 206 0.97 3.23 6.26
CA GLN A 206 -0.22 3.07 5.44
C GLN A 206 -1.15 2.03 6.05
N ILE A 207 -2.46 2.26 5.94
CA ILE A 207 -3.49 1.29 6.31
C ILE A 207 -4.09 0.73 5.03
N GLY A 208 -4.01 -0.60 4.85
CA GLY A 208 -4.50 -1.29 3.67
C GLY A 208 -5.66 -2.23 3.98
N LYS A 209 -6.60 -2.39 3.05
CA LYS A 209 -7.74 -3.32 3.15
C LYS A 209 -7.49 -4.57 2.30
N LEU A 210 -7.77 -5.75 2.84
CA LEU A 210 -7.66 -7.00 2.11
C LEU A 210 -8.73 -7.07 1.00
N CYS A 211 -8.29 -7.18 -0.26
CA CYS A 211 -9.14 -7.61 -1.35
C CYS A 211 -9.28 -9.13 -1.30
N THR A 212 -10.46 -9.63 -0.96
CA THR A 212 -10.71 -11.07 -0.82
C THR A 212 -10.67 -11.82 -2.15
N GLU A 213 -10.87 -11.14 -3.27
CA GLU A 213 -10.80 -11.74 -4.60
C GLU A 213 -9.37 -12.08 -5.02
N THR A 214 -8.42 -11.21 -4.73
CA THR A 214 -7.00 -11.39 -5.04
C THR A 214 -6.20 -11.96 -3.88
N ASN A 215 -6.77 -11.95 -2.67
CA ASN A 215 -6.10 -12.28 -1.42
C ASN A 215 -4.83 -11.44 -1.19
N THR A 216 -4.91 -10.16 -1.51
CA THR A 216 -3.84 -9.17 -1.34
C THR A 216 -4.39 -7.93 -0.66
N PHE A 217 -3.59 -7.32 0.23
CA PHE A 217 -3.94 -6.00 0.74
C PHE A 217 -3.82 -4.97 -0.38
N ILE A 218 -4.74 -4.01 -0.37
CA ILE A 218 -4.78 -2.88 -1.28
C ILE A 218 -4.60 -1.63 -0.42
N ILE A 219 -3.67 -0.77 -0.83
CA ILE A 219 -3.47 0.57 -0.28
C ILE A 219 -3.91 1.51 -1.40
N ASP A 220 -5.03 2.19 -1.21
CA ASP A 220 -5.66 3.00 -2.25
C ASP A 220 -6.43 4.16 -1.62
N LYS A 221 -6.35 5.35 -2.22
CA LYS A 221 -7.08 6.55 -1.79
C LYS A 221 -8.60 6.36 -1.82
N ALA A 222 -9.11 5.41 -2.61
CA ALA A 222 -10.52 5.04 -2.64
C ALA A 222 -10.99 4.33 -1.36
N LEU A 223 -10.08 3.86 -0.49
CA LEU A 223 -10.44 3.31 0.80
C LEU A 223 -10.84 4.40 1.80
N GLY A 224 -10.17 5.55 1.75
CA GLY A 224 -10.32 6.60 2.73
C GLY A 224 -9.24 7.68 2.66
N GLU A 225 -9.38 8.67 3.54
CA GLU A 225 -8.38 9.70 3.79
C GLU A 225 -7.50 9.25 4.96
N LEU A 226 -6.19 9.13 4.70
CA LEU A 226 -5.18 8.73 5.68
C LEU A 226 -4.47 9.96 6.24
N GLU A 227 -4.30 10.00 7.55
CA GLU A 227 -3.55 11.02 8.29
C GLU A 227 -2.56 10.33 9.25
N PHE A 228 -1.41 10.96 9.49
CA PHE A 228 -0.49 10.57 10.55
C PHE A 228 -0.46 11.65 11.61
N GLU A 229 -0.87 11.29 12.82
CA GLU A 229 -0.97 12.18 13.97
C GLU A 229 0.30 12.03 14.80
N ALA A 230 1.29 12.89 14.52
CA ALA A 230 2.64 12.77 15.08
C ALA A 230 2.68 12.87 16.62
N ASP A 231 1.75 13.62 17.22
CA ASP A 231 1.68 13.82 18.66
C ASP A 231 1.19 12.55 19.39
N GLU A 232 0.36 11.73 18.74
CA GLU A 232 -0.21 10.50 19.29
C GLU A 232 0.47 9.24 18.74
N ASN A 233 1.38 9.41 17.75
CA ASN A 233 2.05 8.34 17.05
C ASN A 233 1.05 7.38 16.38
N GLU A 234 0.05 7.96 15.74
CA GLU A 234 -1.13 7.25 15.25
C GLU A 234 -1.31 7.42 13.74
N LEU A 235 -1.72 6.33 13.08
CA LEU A 235 -2.21 6.34 11.72
C LEU A 235 -3.73 6.32 11.75
N THR A 236 -4.37 7.32 11.17
CA THR A 236 -5.83 7.50 11.18
C THR A 236 -6.35 7.34 9.75
N LEU A 237 -7.26 6.38 9.51
CA LEU A 237 -7.89 6.20 8.18
C LEU A 237 -9.40 6.38 8.26
N THR A 238 -9.89 7.50 7.74
CA THR A 238 -11.34 7.76 7.62
C THR A 238 -11.91 7.05 6.40
N VAL A 239 -12.82 6.09 6.60
CA VAL A 239 -13.32 5.18 5.55
C VAL A 239 -14.81 5.32 5.31
N THR A 240 -15.28 4.93 4.12
CA THR A 240 -16.74 4.86 3.86
C THR A 240 -17.38 3.54 4.30
N ASN A 241 -16.56 2.51 4.55
CA ASN A 241 -17.00 1.19 5.01
C ASN A 241 -15.85 0.46 5.71
N MET A 242 -15.92 0.38 7.05
CA MET A 242 -14.90 -0.26 7.90
C MET A 242 -14.96 -1.80 7.92
N ASN A 243 -16.04 -2.43 7.44
CA ASN A 243 -16.13 -3.89 7.46
C ASN A 243 -15.09 -4.49 6.50
N GLY A 244 -14.24 -5.37 7.01
CA GLY A 244 -13.16 -5.99 6.24
C GLY A 244 -11.98 -6.41 7.09
N GLU A 245 -10.90 -6.86 6.43
CA GLU A 245 -9.63 -7.18 7.06
C GLU A 245 -8.61 -6.10 6.72
N TRP A 246 -7.95 -5.55 7.74
CA TRP A 246 -7.08 -4.38 7.63
C TRP A 246 -5.67 -4.70 8.10
N GLY A 247 -4.67 -4.29 7.35
CA GLY A 247 -3.26 -4.44 7.68
C GLY A 247 -2.57 -3.09 7.78
N ILE A 248 -1.52 -3.01 8.62
CA ILE A 248 -0.73 -1.80 8.84
C ILE A 248 0.65 -2.01 8.22
N PHE A 249 1.04 -1.10 7.34
CA PHE A 249 2.23 -1.23 6.52
C PHE A 249 3.10 0.00 6.64
N VAL A 250 4.38 -0.17 6.38
CA VAL A 250 5.27 0.95 6.02
C VAL A 250 5.88 0.65 4.66
N PRO A 251 6.11 1.68 3.82
CA PRO A 251 6.93 1.53 2.64
C PRO A 251 8.26 0.87 3.03
N VAL A 252 8.67 -0.12 2.25
CA VAL A 252 10.04 -0.62 2.34
C VAL A 252 10.90 0.51 1.80
N ALA A 253 11.57 1.25 2.70
CA ALA A 253 12.84 1.88 2.33
C ALA A 253 13.67 0.78 1.67
N ALA A 254 14.25 1.01 0.50
CA ALA A 254 14.78 -0.01 -0.40
C ALA A 254 16.02 -0.77 0.14
N ALA A 255 16.02 -1.14 1.42
CA ALA A 255 16.92 -2.06 2.10
C ALA A 255 16.73 -3.51 1.61
N ALA A 256 17.09 -3.80 0.37
CA ALA A 256 17.24 -5.17 -0.14
C ALA A 256 18.33 -5.32 -1.23
N ALA A 257 19.31 -4.42 -1.28
CA ALA A 257 20.54 -4.63 -2.07
C ALA A 257 21.74 -5.11 -1.23
N ASP A 258 21.78 -4.83 0.07
CA ASP A 258 22.99 -5.04 0.88
C ASP A 258 23.23 -6.48 1.35
N ALA A 259 22.20 -7.31 1.51
CA ALA A 259 22.40 -8.68 2.02
C ALA A 259 23.13 -9.62 1.04
N ALA A 260 23.17 -9.27 -0.26
CA ALA A 260 23.96 -9.98 -1.26
C ALA A 260 25.43 -9.52 -1.32
N ALA A 261 25.72 -8.28 -0.92
CA ALA A 261 27.07 -7.71 -0.96
C ALA A 261 27.97 -8.20 0.20
N VAL A 262 27.40 -8.53 1.37
CA VAL A 262 28.20 -9.02 2.52
C VAL A 262 28.71 -10.46 2.32
N ALA A 263 28.06 -11.26 1.47
CA ALA A 263 28.52 -12.61 1.15
C ALA A 263 29.74 -12.62 0.20
N ASP A 264 29.90 -11.59 -0.65
CA ASP A 264 31.06 -11.45 -1.54
C ASP A 264 32.24 -10.72 -0.86
N ALA A 265 31.95 -9.82 0.10
CA ALA A 265 32.98 -9.10 0.85
C ALA A 265 33.79 -10.00 1.81
N ALA A 266 33.21 -11.12 2.29
CA ALA A 266 33.91 -12.08 3.13
C ALA A 266 34.97 -12.92 2.38
N ALA A 267 34.96 -12.91 1.04
CA ALA A 267 35.97 -13.56 0.21
C ALA A 267 37.18 -12.64 -0.10
N ALA A 268 37.06 -11.33 0.12
CA ALA A 268 38.10 -10.34 -0.22
C ALA A 268 38.96 -9.86 0.97
N ALA A 269 38.56 -10.14 2.22
CA ALA A 269 39.26 -9.66 3.43
C ALA A 269 40.46 -10.54 3.87
N ALA A 270 41.34 -10.89 2.92
CA ALA A 270 42.66 -11.48 3.21
C ALA A 270 43.77 -10.65 2.57
N GLY A 271 43.97 -9.43 3.07
CA GLY A 271 45.19 -8.66 2.82
C GLY A 271 44.97 -7.16 2.78
N GLY A 272 45.48 -6.44 3.77
CA GLY A 272 45.66 -4.99 3.68
C GLY A 272 45.44 -4.28 5.00
N GLU A 273 46.52 -4.11 5.75
CA GLU A 273 46.58 -3.43 7.04
C GLU A 273 46.77 -1.91 6.87
N ALA A 274 46.04 -1.14 7.70
CA ALA A 274 46.33 0.20 8.23
C ALA A 274 46.26 1.46 7.33
N ALA A 275 45.22 2.29 7.57
CA ALA A 275 45.36 3.66 8.10
C ALA A 275 43.99 4.24 8.53
N ALA A 276 43.86 4.58 9.82
CA ALA A 276 42.86 5.49 10.40
C ALA A 276 43.28 6.96 10.16
N ALA A 277 42.50 8.03 10.24
CA ALA A 277 41.18 8.32 10.79
C ALA A 277 40.67 9.66 10.17
N ASP A 278 39.47 10.07 10.61
CA ASP A 278 38.76 11.35 10.46
C ASP A 278 37.98 11.61 9.17
N GLY A 279 36.66 11.73 9.33
CA GLY A 279 35.68 12.03 8.30
C GLY A 279 34.28 12.06 8.90
N GLU A 280 33.95 13.21 9.47
CA GLU A 280 32.73 13.61 10.17
C GLU A 280 31.46 13.48 9.30
N ALA A 281 30.39 12.98 9.92
CA ALA A 281 29.08 12.81 9.29
C ALA A 281 28.44 14.18 9.03
N ALA A 282 28.18 14.51 7.76
CA ALA A 282 27.41 15.68 7.36
C ALA A 282 25.92 15.32 7.28
N ALA A 283 25.16 15.99 8.13
CA ALA A 283 23.71 15.96 8.21
C ALA A 283 23.06 16.62 6.99
N ALA A 284 21.80 16.23 6.77
CA ALA A 284 20.84 16.85 5.87
C ALA A 284 20.86 18.38 5.94
N GLY A 285 21.09 19.01 4.79
CA GLY A 285 20.88 20.43 4.55
C GLY A 285 19.90 20.60 3.41
N GLY A 286 18.60 20.66 3.72
CA GLY A 286 17.65 21.36 2.86
C GLY A 286 17.90 22.85 3.01
N GLU A 287 18.75 23.42 2.16
CA GLU A 287 18.82 24.86 1.97
C GLU A 287 17.70 25.24 1.01
N ALA A 288 16.71 25.96 1.53
CA ALA A 288 15.75 26.68 0.71
C ALA A 288 16.50 27.80 -0.03
N GLU A 289 16.75 27.61 -1.33
CA GLU A 289 17.13 28.70 -2.21
C GLU A 289 16.01 29.75 -2.23
N ALA A 290 16.41 31.02 -2.33
CA ALA A 290 15.48 32.13 -2.39
C ALA A 290 14.65 32.05 -3.68
N GLU A 291 13.33 31.83 -3.55
CA GLU A 291 12.34 31.89 -4.61
C GLU A 291 12.68 33.02 -5.60
N LYS A 292 13.09 32.65 -6.84
CA LYS A 292 13.15 33.63 -7.92
C LYS A 292 11.70 34.03 -8.21
N GLU A 293 11.40 35.33 -8.17
CA GLU A 293 10.04 35.84 -8.44
C GLU A 293 9.48 35.24 -9.75
N GLY A 294 8.46 34.36 -9.63
CA GLY A 294 7.77 33.75 -10.77
C GLY A 294 7.92 32.23 -10.91
N GLU A 295 8.65 31.57 -10.01
CA GLU A 295 8.72 30.10 -9.88
C GLU A 295 7.72 29.63 -8.81
N THR A 296 7.19 28.40 -8.95
CA THR A 296 6.25 27.82 -7.99
C THR A 296 6.60 26.36 -7.78
N ASP A 297 7.07 26.04 -6.58
CA ASP A 297 7.39 24.67 -6.19
C ASP A 297 6.13 23.96 -5.69
N VAL A 298 5.88 22.76 -6.20
CA VAL A 298 4.73 21.95 -5.85
C VAL A 298 5.18 20.53 -5.54
N ALA A 299 4.84 20.03 -4.36
CA ALA A 299 5.02 18.62 -4.05
C ALA A 299 4.09 17.77 -4.95
N GLY A 300 4.68 16.94 -5.79
CA GLY A 300 3.99 15.96 -6.61
C GLY A 300 3.60 14.73 -5.80
N THR A 301 2.42 14.17 -6.11
CA THR A 301 2.05 12.82 -5.65
C THR A 301 1.85 11.94 -6.87
N PHE A 302 2.53 10.79 -6.94
CA PHE A 302 2.32 9.84 -8.03
C PHE A 302 0.84 9.48 -8.19
N ASN A 303 0.43 9.21 -9.43
CA ASN A 303 -0.94 8.91 -9.84
C ASN A 303 -1.95 10.05 -9.60
N THR A 304 -1.49 11.25 -9.21
CA THR A 304 -2.34 12.42 -8.99
C THR A 304 -1.99 13.49 -10.01
N ALA A 305 -3.02 14.09 -10.61
CA ALA A 305 -2.82 15.20 -11.54
C ALA A 305 -2.52 16.48 -10.76
N VAL A 306 -1.37 17.08 -11.01
CA VAL A 306 -0.96 18.38 -10.45
C VAL A 306 -1.24 19.46 -11.48
N ALA A 307 -2.03 20.47 -11.11
CA ALA A 307 -2.37 21.56 -12.01
C ALA A 307 -1.19 22.53 -12.16
N THR A 308 -0.90 22.93 -13.39
CA THR A 308 0.09 23.97 -13.68
C THR A 308 -0.61 25.22 -14.21
N PRO A 309 -0.35 26.42 -13.65
CA PRO A 309 -0.99 27.66 -14.06
C PRO A 309 -0.59 28.05 -15.50
N ALA A 310 -1.43 28.90 -16.12
CA ALA A 310 -1.11 29.51 -17.40
C ALA A 310 -0.15 30.71 -17.24
N GLY A 311 0.31 31.25 -18.36
CA GLY A 311 0.95 32.57 -18.41
C GLY A 311 2.47 32.56 -18.26
N ASN A 312 3.14 31.48 -18.65
CA ASN A 312 4.60 31.31 -18.55
C ASN A 312 5.12 31.45 -17.11
N GLN A 313 4.31 30.99 -16.15
CA GLN A 313 4.78 30.80 -14.78
C GLN A 313 5.42 29.42 -14.72
N LYS A 314 6.68 29.38 -14.30
CA LYS A 314 7.40 28.13 -14.12
C LYS A 314 6.84 27.41 -12.89
N THR A 315 6.58 26.12 -13.02
CA THR A 315 6.09 25.27 -11.93
C THR A 315 6.96 24.03 -11.86
N ASP A 316 7.59 23.84 -10.71
CA ASP A 316 8.49 22.72 -10.44
C ASP A 316 7.75 21.70 -9.59
N ILE A 317 7.49 20.54 -10.18
CA ILE A 317 6.71 19.50 -9.52
C ILE A 317 7.65 18.41 -9.05
N LEU A 318 7.99 18.44 -7.76
CA LEU A 318 8.91 17.48 -7.15
C LEU A 318 8.18 16.22 -6.70
N PHE A 319 8.50 15.08 -7.31
CA PHE A 319 8.02 13.77 -6.91
C PHE A 319 9.11 13.05 -6.11
N THR A 320 8.91 12.93 -4.81
CA THR A 320 9.79 12.15 -3.93
C THR A 320 9.87 10.71 -4.44
N GLY A 321 11.07 10.30 -4.85
CA GLY A 321 11.30 9.01 -5.47
C GLY A 321 11.73 7.95 -4.46
N ASN A 322 12.78 7.21 -4.79
CA ASN A 322 13.34 6.15 -3.95
C ASN A 322 14.78 6.48 -3.55
N GLU A 323 15.53 5.50 -3.03
CA GLU A 323 16.92 5.70 -2.61
C GLU A 323 17.86 6.19 -3.72
N ALA A 324 17.50 6.00 -5.00
CA ALA A 324 18.26 6.49 -6.12
C ALA A 324 18.12 8.02 -6.34
N GLY A 325 17.01 8.62 -5.93
CA GLY A 325 16.74 10.03 -6.20
C GLY A 325 15.27 10.38 -6.35
N ASN A 326 15.03 11.64 -6.72
CA ASN A 326 13.71 12.22 -6.93
C ASN A 326 13.54 12.61 -8.40
N LEU A 327 12.30 12.52 -8.89
CA LEU A 327 11.93 13.06 -10.19
C LEU A 327 11.38 14.47 -9.98
N GLU A 328 11.82 15.42 -10.79
CA GLU A 328 11.18 16.72 -10.91
C GLU A 328 10.65 16.92 -12.35
N VAL A 329 9.49 17.56 -12.46
CA VAL A 329 8.92 17.97 -13.74
C VAL A 329 8.71 19.47 -13.74
N GLU A 330 9.55 20.18 -14.49
CA GLU A 330 9.40 21.61 -14.75
C GLU A 330 8.39 21.86 -15.87
N VAL A 331 7.41 22.73 -15.63
CA VAL A 331 6.48 23.23 -16.65
C VAL A 331 6.44 24.75 -16.65
N ASN A 332 6.86 25.35 -17.75
CA ASN A 332 6.68 26.77 -18.05
C ASN A 332 5.88 26.93 -19.35
N ALA A 333 4.58 27.07 -19.21
CA ALA A 333 3.64 27.01 -20.34
C ALA A 333 2.74 28.24 -20.45
N THR A 334 2.38 28.58 -21.69
CA THR A 334 1.45 29.69 -21.98
C THR A 334 0.01 29.38 -21.53
N THR A 335 -0.38 28.11 -21.59
CA THR A 335 -1.73 27.62 -21.27
C THR A 335 -1.68 26.74 -20.03
N ALA A 336 -2.69 26.84 -19.17
CA ALA A 336 -2.79 25.99 -17.99
C ALA A 336 -2.87 24.51 -18.40
N ASN A 337 -2.18 23.65 -17.65
CA ASN A 337 -2.13 22.22 -17.90
C ASN A 337 -2.36 21.44 -16.60
N ALA A 338 -2.27 20.12 -16.69
CA ALA A 338 -2.11 19.28 -15.51
C ALA A 338 -1.16 18.13 -15.85
N VAL A 339 -0.22 17.84 -14.96
CA VAL A 339 0.78 16.79 -15.09
C VAL A 339 0.41 15.65 -14.16
N THR A 340 0.35 14.43 -14.67
CA THR A 340 0.24 13.21 -13.87
C THR A 340 1.47 12.37 -14.13
N VAL A 341 2.15 11.95 -13.06
CA VAL A 341 3.27 11.01 -13.12
C VAL A 341 2.87 9.69 -12.47
N VAL A 342 3.11 8.59 -13.17
CA VAL A 342 2.96 7.23 -12.64
C VAL A 342 4.33 6.59 -12.60
N ASN A 343 4.83 6.24 -11.42
CA ASN A 343 6.05 5.46 -11.31
C ASN A 343 5.75 3.95 -11.49
N SER A 344 6.62 3.25 -12.20
CA SER A 344 6.49 1.82 -12.43
C SER A 344 7.85 1.20 -12.76
N LYS A 345 7.95 -0.13 -12.80
CA LYS A 345 9.14 -0.77 -13.36
C LYS A 345 9.27 -0.41 -14.86
N PRO A 346 10.49 -0.10 -15.37
CA PRO A 346 10.72 0.14 -16.78
C PRO A 346 10.10 -0.95 -17.66
N SER A 347 9.29 -0.53 -18.63
CA SER A 347 8.62 -1.43 -19.57
C SER A 347 9.49 -1.78 -20.78
N GLY A 348 10.46 -0.91 -21.10
CA GLY A 348 11.50 -1.13 -22.11
C GLY A 348 12.84 -1.61 -21.54
N ASN A 349 13.75 -1.95 -22.45
CA ASN A 349 15.14 -2.26 -22.11
C ASN A 349 16.00 -0.99 -22.13
N PRO A 350 17.08 -0.91 -21.34
CA PRO A 350 18.06 0.16 -21.53
C PRO A 350 18.74 -0.03 -22.89
N PRO A 351 19.27 1.05 -23.50
CA PRO A 351 20.02 0.93 -24.73
C PRO A 351 21.26 0.06 -24.55
N ALA A 352 21.74 -0.52 -25.65
CA ALA A 352 22.89 -1.41 -25.61
C ALA A 352 24.12 -0.72 -24.95
N GLY A 353 24.66 -1.33 -23.90
CA GLY A 353 25.78 -0.78 -23.14
C GLY A 353 25.39 0.23 -22.05
N PHE A 354 24.09 0.40 -21.78
CA PHE A 354 23.57 1.20 -20.67
C PHE A 354 22.96 0.31 -19.59
N LEU A 355 22.89 0.87 -18.38
CA LEU A 355 22.19 0.33 -17.22
C LEU A 355 21.15 1.34 -16.73
N PHE A 356 20.12 0.86 -16.04
CA PHE A 356 19.25 1.73 -15.27
C PHE A 356 19.94 2.15 -13.98
N VAL A 357 19.92 3.44 -13.68
CA VAL A 357 20.40 4.00 -12.40
C VAL A 357 19.32 3.86 -11.35
N ASP A 358 18.09 4.27 -11.70
CA ASP A 358 16.90 4.05 -10.88
C ASP A 358 16.17 2.77 -11.36
N PRO A 359 15.82 1.82 -10.48
CA PRO A 359 15.00 0.66 -10.85
C PRO A 359 13.57 1.01 -11.31
N GLN A 360 13.14 2.27 -11.16
CA GLN A 360 11.86 2.80 -11.59
C GLN A 360 11.97 3.57 -12.92
N SER A 361 10.81 3.72 -13.55
CA SER A 361 10.53 4.57 -14.70
C SER A 361 9.31 5.42 -14.39
N PHE A 362 9.19 6.54 -15.09
CA PHE A 362 8.19 7.56 -14.82
C PHE A 362 7.34 7.78 -16.07
N LYS A 363 6.07 7.40 -16.02
CA LYS A 363 5.11 7.68 -17.08
C LYS A 363 4.49 9.04 -16.82
N ILE A 364 4.95 10.04 -17.56
CA ILE A 364 4.47 11.40 -17.47
C ILE A 364 3.36 11.58 -18.52
N SER A 365 2.26 12.18 -18.10
CA SER A 365 1.16 12.55 -18.98
C SER A 365 0.66 13.95 -18.66
N THR A 366 0.35 14.71 -19.70
CA THR A 366 -0.21 16.07 -19.59
C THR A 366 -1.67 16.08 -20.05
N LYS A 367 -2.53 16.87 -19.39
CA LYS A 367 -3.94 17.03 -19.78
C LYS A 367 -4.11 17.54 -21.21
N SER A 368 -3.21 18.42 -21.66
CA SER A 368 -3.16 18.93 -23.04
C SER A 368 -1.72 18.86 -23.54
N ALA A 369 -1.53 18.66 -24.85
CA ALA A 369 -0.21 18.69 -25.45
C ALA A 369 0.49 20.04 -25.21
N THR A 370 1.79 20.00 -24.95
CA THR A 370 2.65 21.18 -24.82
C THR A 370 2.79 21.88 -26.17
N ALA A 371 2.82 23.21 -26.16
CA ALA A 371 3.12 24.00 -27.35
C ALA A 371 4.62 24.08 -27.58
N ALA A 372 5.04 24.31 -28.83
CA ALA A 372 6.46 24.47 -29.17
C ALA A 372 7.13 25.71 -28.54
N THR A 373 6.33 26.60 -27.93
CA THR A 373 6.80 27.78 -27.18
C THR A 373 6.86 27.54 -25.67
N ASP A 374 6.31 26.43 -25.19
CA ASP A 374 6.40 26.06 -23.79
C ASP A 374 7.81 25.48 -23.53
N VAL A 375 8.33 25.71 -22.33
CA VAL A 375 9.57 25.07 -21.86
C VAL A 375 9.16 24.04 -20.83
N VAL A 376 9.54 22.79 -21.06
CA VAL A 376 9.22 21.68 -20.17
C VAL A 376 10.46 20.79 -20.02
N LYS A 377 10.68 20.30 -18.80
CA LYS A 377 11.83 19.46 -18.49
C LYS A 377 11.46 18.22 -17.71
N VAL A 378 12.34 17.24 -17.81
CA VAL A 378 12.36 16.04 -16.98
C VAL A 378 13.69 16.03 -16.26
N ASP A 379 13.61 16.31 -14.97
CA ASP A 379 14.76 16.55 -14.12
C ASP A 379 14.85 15.41 -13.10
N TYR A 380 16.07 15.01 -12.77
CA TYR A 380 16.30 13.92 -11.84
C TYR A 380 17.42 14.26 -10.87
N ILE A 381 17.01 14.52 -9.64
CA ILE A 381 17.89 14.85 -8.51
C ILE A 381 18.34 13.53 -7.90
N PHE A 382 19.55 13.09 -8.22
CA PHE A 382 20.08 11.81 -7.78
C PHE A 382 20.71 11.88 -6.39
N SER A 383 20.65 10.76 -5.65
CA SER A 383 21.12 10.72 -4.28
C SER A 383 22.64 10.61 -4.15
N ALA A 384 23.15 10.83 -2.94
CA ALA A 384 24.56 10.58 -2.61
C ALA A 384 24.96 9.10 -2.83
N ALA A 385 24.02 8.16 -2.76
CA ALA A 385 24.29 6.75 -3.05
C ALA A 385 24.62 6.56 -4.54
N ILE A 386 23.94 7.29 -5.43
CA ILE A 386 24.25 7.28 -6.87
C ILE A 386 25.63 7.89 -7.12
N LEU A 387 25.94 9.05 -6.52
CA LEU A 387 27.28 9.66 -6.61
C LEU A 387 28.42 8.70 -6.22
N ALA A 388 28.18 7.82 -5.25
CA ALA A 388 29.18 6.85 -4.79
C ALA A 388 29.32 5.64 -5.73
N ALA A 389 28.28 5.32 -6.50
CA ALA A 389 28.20 4.11 -7.33
C ALA A 389 28.58 4.35 -8.80
N VAL A 390 28.45 5.58 -9.29
CA VAL A 390 28.63 5.90 -10.71
C VAL A 390 29.31 7.25 -10.94
N ASP A 391 29.90 7.45 -12.13
CA ASP A 391 30.33 8.76 -12.62
C ASP A 391 29.11 9.58 -13.08
N PRO A 392 28.67 10.59 -12.31
CA PRO A 392 27.44 11.29 -12.59
C PRO A 392 27.51 12.12 -13.88
N THR A 393 28.70 12.45 -14.39
CA THR A 393 28.85 13.20 -15.65
C THR A 393 28.37 12.41 -16.88
N GLN A 394 28.24 11.08 -16.73
CA GLN A 394 27.81 10.17 -17.79
C GLN A 394 26.33 9.79 -17.70
N GLY A 395 25.61 10.22 -16.66
CA GLY A 395 24.18 9.94 -16.52
C GLY A 395 23.34 10.60 -17.60
N ARG A 396 22.19 10.00 -17.92
CA ARG A 396 21.27 10.46 -18.97
C ARG A 396 19.83 10.21 -18.54
N VAL A 397 18.96 11.14 -18.89
CA VAL A 397 17.50 10.93 -18.87
C VAL A 397 17.09 10.37 -20.24
N GLY A 398 16.47 9.19 -20.26
CA GLY A 398 16.04 8.53 -21.49
C GLY A 398 14.53 8.43 -21.61
N LYS A 399 14.02 8.44 -22.84
CA LYS A 399 12.59 8.27 -23.16
C LYS A 399 12.37 6.91 -23.82
N LEU A 400 11.31 6.19 -23.46
CA LEU A 400 10.95 4.94 -24.11
C LEU A 400 10.53 5.18 -25.57
N ASP A 401 11.23 4.56 -26.51
CA ASP A 401 10.72 4.38 -27.87
C ASP A 401 9.83 3.14 -27.92
N VAL A 402 8.52 3.37 -27.99
CA VAL A 402 7.49 2.31 -28.04
C VAL A 402 7.61 1.42 -29.27
N ALA A 403 8.26 1.86 -30.35
CA ALA A 403 8.41 1.06 -31.56
C ALA A 403 9.49 -0.01 -31.42
N THR A 404 10.56 0.31 -30.69
CA THR A 404 11.71 -0.59 -30.47
C THR A 404 11.69 -1.27 -29.10
N ASN A 405 10.86 -0.77 -28.17
CA ASN A 405 10.81 -1.19 -26.77
C ASN A 405 12.16 -1.02 -26.05
N GLU A 406 12.87 0.04 -26.42
CA GLU A 406 14.17 0.44 -25.88
C GLU A 406 14.10 1.91 -25.46
N PHE A 407 14.76 2.26 -24.35
CA PHE A 407 14.94 3.66 -23.99
C PHE A 407 15.98 4.30 -24.90
N VAL A 408 15.68 5.49 -25.40
CA VAL A 408 16.59 6.30 -26.20
C VAL A 408 17.10 7.48 -25.37
N VAL A 409 18.40 7.76 -25.48
CA VAL A 409 19.07 8.87 -24.76
C VAL A 409 19.56 9.97 -25.71
N ASP A 410 19.67 9.66 -27.01
CA ASP A 410 20.11 10.62 -28.03
C ASP A 410 18.92 11.24 -28.75
N GLY A 411 19.00 12.55 -29.03
CA GLY A 411 18.00 13.26 -29.83
C GLY A 411 16.63 13.43 -29.16
N VAL A 412 16.55 13.20 -27.85
CA VAL A 412 15.31 13.34 -27.06
C VAL A 412 15.04 14.80 -26.68
N GLY A 413 16.09 15.54 -26.32
CA GLY A 413 16.02 16.90 -25.79
C GLY A 413 17.41 17.52 -25.62
N GLU A 414 17.45 18.68 -24.98
CA GLU A 414 18.69 19.35 -24.57
C GLU A 414 19.03 18.92 -23.13
N PHE A 415 20.16 18.24 -22.97
CA PHE A 415 20.61 17.67 -21.70
C PHE A 415 21.59 18.61 -20.99
N GLU A 416 21.42 18.73 -19.68
CA GLU A 416 22.29 19.47 -18.78
C GLU A 416 22.61 18.60 -17.55
N PHE A 417 23.83 18.77 -17.02
CA PHE A 417 24.27 18.13 -15.79
C PHE A 417 24.68 19.22 -14.81
N GLU A 418 23.95 19.31 -13.70
CA GLU A 418 24.12 20.34 -12.68
C GLU A 418 24.80 19.69 -11.47
N ALA A 419 26.12 19.82 -11.40
CA ALA A 419 26.94 19.10 -10.42
C ALA A 419 26.69 19.60 -8.99
N GLU A 420 26.34 20.87 -8.85
CA GLU A 420 26.05 21.53 -7.58
C GLU A 420 24.72 21.04 -6.97
N GLU A 421 23.76 20.67 -7.81
CA GLU A 421 22.40 20.26 -7.42
C GLU A 421 22.22 18.74 -7.41
N ASN A 422 23.25 18.01 -7.86
CA ASN A 422 23.18 16.56 -8.10
C ASN A 422 22.04 16.21 -9.05
N GLU A 423 21.95 16.93 -10.16
CA GLU A 423 20.81 16.84 -11.06
C GLU A 423 21.21 16.50 -12.50
N TRP A 424 20.38 15.64 -13.11
CA TRP A 424 20.34 15.44 -14.56
C TRP A 424 19.06 16.05 -15.12
N SER A 425 19.22 17.07 -15.94
CA SER A 425 18.10 17.87 -16.44
C SER A 425 17.96 17.67 -17.94
N LEU A 426 16.74 17.50 -18.43
CA LEU A 426 16.47 17.30 -19.85
C LEU A 426 15.29 18.16 -20.32
N THR A 427 15.60 19.21 -21.07
CA THR A 427 14.59 20.04 -21.73
C THR A 427 14.06 19.33 -22.97
N VAL A 428 12.75 19.11 -23.04
CA VAL A 428 12.12 18.27 -24.08
C VAL A 428 10.99 19.00 -24.80
N PRO A 429 10.70 18.67 -26.07
CA PRO A 429 9.55 19.25 -26.77
C PRO A 429 8.20 18.72 -26.27
N ASP A 430 8.19 17.56 -25.62
CA ASP A 430 6.99 16.88 -25.14
C ASP A 430 7.29 15.96 -23.95
N LEU A 431 6.64 16.24 -22.82
CA LEU A 431 6.71 15.45 -21.58
C LEU A 431 6.03 14.09 -21.69
N ASN A 432 5.06 13.91 -22.59
CA ASN A 432 4.27 12.69 -22.62
C ASN A 432 5.12 11.48 -22.99
N GLY A 433 5.14 10.46 -22.14
CA GLY A 433 5.91 9.24 -22.38
C GLY A 433 6.37 8.56 -21.09
N GLU A 434 7.11 7.47 -21.25
CA GLU A 434 7.81 6.80 -20.16
C GLU A 434 9.27 7.21 -20.17
N TRP A 435 9.79 7.59 -19.01
CA TRP A 435 11.13 8.12 -18.81
C TRP A 435 11.89 7.24 -17.82
N ALA A 436 13.20 7.10 -18.01
CA ALA A 436 14.06 6.37 -17.10
C ALA A 436 15.41 7.06 -16.98
N ILE A 437 16.14 6.73 -15.92
CA ILE A 437 17.46 7.29 -15.64
C ILE A 437 18.50 6.22 -15.95
N LEU A 438 19.44 6.56 -16.83
CA LEU A 438 20.36 5.59 -17.41
C LEU A 438 21.79 6.07 -17.32
N ILE A 439 22.71 5.12 -17.38
CA ILE A 439 24.13 5.42 -17.45
C ILE A 439 24.85 4.39 -18.34
N PRO A 440 25.90 4.77 -19.07
CA PRO A 440 26.78 3.80 -19.70
C PRO A 440 27.34 2.83 -18.66
N GLN A 441 27.38 1.54 -18.98
CA GLN A 441 27.96 0.50 -18.12
C GLN A 441 29.42 0.80 -17.74
N ALA A 442 30.16 1.51 -18.60
CA ALA A 442 31.54 1.92 -18.35
C ALA A 442 31.69 3.02 -17.28
N ALA A 443 30.59 3.63 -16.83
CA ALA A 443 30.58 4.70 -15.84
C ALA A 443 30.21 4.21 -14.43
N VAL A 444 30.10 2.90 -14.21
CA VAL A 444 30.03 2.31 -12.86
C VAL A 444 31.42 2.34 -12.23
N LEU A 445 31.52 2.77 -10.96
CA LEU A 445 32.80 3.00 -10.25
C LEU A 445 33.40 1.75 -9.59
#